data_AF-A0A059LAQ2-F1
#
_entry.id   AF-A0A059LAQ2-F1
#
_cell.length_a   1.000
_cell.length_b   1.000
_cell.length_c   1.000
_cell.angle_alpha   90.00
_cell.angle_beta   90.00
_cell.angle_gamma   90.00
#
_symmetry.space_group_name_H-M   'P 1'
#
loop_
_entity.id
_entity.type
_entity.pdbx_description
1 polymer ?
#
loop_
_entity_poly.entity_id
_entity_poly.type
_entity_poly.pdbx_seq_one_letter_code
_entity_poly.pdbx_strand_id
1 'polypeptide(L)'
;MYQSSAGRLLKREGALARLTKLSVDKGLRMDSPASVADIAPFLRLFRHEIKLEEVEQPLESFRTFNEFFYRRLKPGARPVAGPDDPAVVVSAADCRLLVYDVVDDATRLWIKGCNFSIAGLLDDRSADRSLAATFARGTLALFRLAPQDYHRFHAP
;
A
#
# COMPACT_ATOMS: atom_id res chain seq x y z
N MET A 1 -0.74 1.40 24.39
CA MET A 1 -1.93 2.07 23.83
C MET A 1 -2.69 1.23 22.79
N TYR A 2 -2.04 0.36 22.01
CA TYR A 2 -2.69 -0.42 20.94
C TYR A 2 -3.08 -1.87 21.29
N GLN A 3 -2.59 -2.41 22.40
CA GLN A 3 -2.75 -3.83 22.75
C GLN A 3 -3.21 -4.07 24.21
N SER A 4 -3.47 -3.02 25.01
CA SER A 4 -4.11 -3.20 26.32
C SER A 4 -5.61 -3.43 26.15
N SER A 5 -6.21 -4.25 27.02
CA SER A 5 -7.67 -4.45 27.09
C SER A 5 -8.42 -3.11 27.13
N ALA A 6 -7.92 -2.16 27.91
CA ALA A 6 -8.43 -0.79 27.97
C ALA A 6 -8.27 0.02 26.66
N GLY A 7 -7.15 -0.14 25.93
CA GLY A 7 -6.93 0.54 24.64
C GLY A 7 -7.79 -0.03 23.50
N ARG A 8 -8.11 -1.33 23.55
CA ARG A 8 -9.10 -1.96 22.66
C ARG A 8 -10.53 -1.53 23.01
N LEU A 9 -10.83 -1.30 24.29
CA LEU A 9 -12.13 -0.80 24.76
C LEU A 9 -12.36 0.67 24.36
N LEU A 10 -11.34 1.51 24.42
CA LEU A 10 -11.41 2.91 23.99
C LEU A 10 -11.51 3.08 22.46
N LYS A 11 -11.09 2.08 21.66
CA LYS A 11 -11.34 2.02 20.21
C LYS A 11 -12.77 1.61 19.85
N ARG A 12 -13.57 1.13 20.80
CA ARG A 12 -14.70 0.23 20.51
C ARG A 12 -16.07 0.87 20.37
N GLU A 13 -16.28 2.13 20.72
CA GLU A 13 -17.58 2.76 20.43
C GLU A 13 -17.43 3.94 19.48
N GLY A 14 -17.87 3.72 18.24
CA GLY A 14 -18.02 4.75 17.21
C GLY A 14 -16.75 5.20 16.49
N ALA A 15 -15.55 5.08 17.06
CA ALA A 15 -14.31 5.56 16.41
C ALA A 15 -13.99 4.82 15.10
N LEU A 16 -14.01 3.48 15.13
CA LEU A 16 -13.80 2.67 13.92
C LEU A 16 -14.90 2.96 12.89
N ALA A 17 -16.17 3.00 13.32
CA ALA A 17 -17.29 3.33 12.44
C ALA A 17 -17.15 4.72 11.80
N ARG A 18 -16.68 5.73 12.55
CA ARG A 18 -16.41 7.07 12.04
C ARG A 18 -15.27 7.07 11.03
N LEU A 19 -14.16 6.38 11.31
CA LEU A 19 -13.04 6.27 10.37
C LEU A 19 -13.43 5.51 9.09
N THR A 20 -14.19 4.44 9.23
CA THR A 20 -14.76 3.70 8.09
C THR A 20 -15.67 4.60 7.28
N LYS A 21 -16.61 5.31 7.93
CA LYS A 21 -17.50 6.26 7.25
C LYS A 21 -16.72 7.35 6.52
N LEU A 22 -15.72 7.96 7.17
CA LEU A 22 -14.86 8.96 6.53
C LEU A 22 -14.14 8.39 5.30
N SER A 23 -13.64 7.16 5.38
CA SER A 23 -12.95 6.51 4.27
C SER A 23 -13.90 6.24 3.10
N VAL A 24 -15.10 5.75 3.38
CA VAL A 24 -16.15 5.50 2.37
C VAL A 24 -16.62 6.81 1.74
N ASP A 25 -16.96 7.81 2.55
CA ASP A 25 -17.41 9.14 2.07
C ASP A 25 -16.32 9.79 1.20
N LYS A 26 -15.05 9.65 1.59
CA LYS A 26 -13.91 10.15 0.81
C LYS A 26 -13.76 9.38 -0.51
N GLY A 27 -13.89 8.06 -0.49
CA GLY A 27 -13.85 7.21 -1.68
C GLY A 27 -14.92 7.60 -2.69
N LEU A 28 -16.17 7.70 -2.25
CA LEU A 28 -17.30 8.16 -3.07
C LEU A 28 -17.06 9.54 -3.68
N ARG A 29 -16.47 10.47 -2.91
CA ARG A 29 -16.09 11.79 -3.43
C ARG A 29 -15.01 11.66 -4.52
N MET A 30 -13.99 10.83 -4.31
CA MET A 30 -12.90 10.62 -5.28
C MET A 30 -13.33 9.90 -6.55
N ASP A 31 -14.45 9.16 -6.51
CA ASP A 31 -15.10 8.56 -7.68
C ASP A 31 -16.12 9.48 -8.36
N SER A 32 -16.35 10.68 -7.82
CA SER A 32 -17.26 11.65 -8.43
C SER A 32 -16.55 12.46 -9.54
N PRO A 33 -17.24 12.88 -10.61
CA PRO A 33 -16.66 13.72 -11.65
C PRO A 33 -16.09 15.07 -11.13
N ALA A 34 -16.68 15.61 -10.06
CA ALA A 34 -16.21 16.85 -9.45
C ALA A 34 -14.77 16.73 -8.88
N SER A 35 -14.31 15.51 -8.57
CA SER A 35 -12.97 15.27 -8.04
C SER A 35 -11.84 15.51 -9.05
N VAL A 36 -12.13 15.63 -10.34
CA VAL A 36 -11.12 16.04 -11.36
C VAL A 36 -10.44 17.35 -10.95
N ALA A 37 -11.17 18.26 -10.29
CA ALA A 37 -10.62 19.51 -9.78
C ALA A 37 -9.48 19.32 -8.75
N ASP A 38 -9.38 18.15 -8.11
CA ASP A 38 -8.34 17.82 -7.14
C ASP A 38 -7.02 17.36 -7.79
N ILE A 39 -7.02 16.98 -9.07
CA ILE A 39 -5.82 16.50 -9.78
C ILE A 39 -4.76 17.62 -9.86
N ALA A 40 -5.15 18.83 -10.26
CA ALA A 40 -4.20 19.93 -10.41
C ALA A 40 -3.54 20.37 -9.08
N PRO A 41 -4.28 20.56 -7.97
CA PRO A 41 -3.67 20.75 -6.64
C PRO A 41 -2.72 19.63 -6.23
N PHE A 42 -3.08 18.38 -6.50
CA PHE A 42 -2.27 17.22 -6.18
C PHE A 42 -0.95 17.21 -6.96
N LEU A 43 -1.00 17.47 -8.27
CA LEU A 43 0.20 17.61 -9.11
C LEU A 43 1.08 18.77 -8.66
N ARG A 44 0.51 19.89 -8.21
CA ARG A 44 1.31 21.00 -7.66
C ARG A 44 2.04 20.61 -6.37
N LEU A 45 1.38 19.83 -5.51
CA LEU A 45 1.97 19.34 -4.25
C LEU A 45 3.14 18.38 -4.52
N PHE A 46 3.00 17.51 -5.53
CA PHE A 46 3.97 16.45 -5.86
C PHE A 46 4.74 16.70 -7.18
N ARG A 47 4.90 17.97 -7.56
CA ARG A 47 5.40 18.39 -8.88
C ARG A 47 6.78 17.87 -9.27
N HIS A 48 7.59 17.47 -8.29
CA HIS A 48 8.93 16.93 -8.49
C HIS A 48 9.00 15.39 -8.37
N GLU A 49 7.88 14.75 -8.05
CA GLU A 49 7.82 13.32 -7.80
C GLU A 49 6.94 12.59 -8.82
N ILE A 50 5.98 13.28 -9.45
CA ILE A 50 5.12 12.72 -10.49
C ILE A 50 5.62 13.15 -11.87
N LYS A 51 6.13 12.19 -12.63
CA LYS A 51 6.55 12.35 -14.03
C LYS A 51 5.37 12.14 -14.97
N LEU A 52 4.78 13.23 -15.43
CA LEU A 52 3.61 13.19 -16.31
C LEU A 52 3.93 12.58 -17.70
N GLU A 53 5.17 12.69 -18.13
CA GLU A 53 5.68 12.10 -19.36
C GLU A 53 5.62 10.55 -19.36
N GLU A 54 5.59 9.91 -18.19
CA GLU A 54 5.47 8.46 -18.03
C GLU A 54 4.00 7.99 -18.04
N VAL A 55 3.02 8.89 -17.89
CA VAL A 55 1.60 8.54 -17.83
C VAL A 55 1.09 8.16 -19.23
N GLU A 56 0.36 7.04 -19.31
CA GLU A 56 -0.10 6.48 -20.59
C GLU A 56 -1.11 7.39 -21.31
N GLN A 57 -2.03 8.00 -20.56
CA GLN A 57 -3.12 8.80 -21.11
C GLN A 57 -2.93 10.30 -20.79
N PRO A 58 -3.43 11.21 -21.64
CA PRO A 58 -3.46 12.64 -21.35
C PRO A 58 -4.20 12.96 -20.04
N LEU A 59 -3.83 14.05 -19.36
CA LEU A 59 -4.48 14.42 -18.09
C LEU A 59 -5.98 14.71 -18.24
N GLU A 60 -6.38 15.19 -19.40
CA GLU A 60 -7.75 15.56 -19.74
C GLU A 60 -8.67 14.34 -19.92
N SER A 61 -8.10 13.13 -20.04
CA SER A 61 -8.91 11.91 -20.21
C SER A 61 -9.43 11.34 -18.89
N PHE A 62 -8.87 11.76 -17.75
CA PHE A 62 -9.29 11.28 -16.43
C PHE A 62 -10.63 11.93 -16.04
N ARG A 63 -11.62 11.09 -15.72
CA ARG A 63 -12.98 11.53 -15.35
C ARG A 63 -13.16 11.68 -13.86
N THR A 64 -12.24 11.16 -13.05
CA THR A 64 -12.25 11.24 -11.59
C THR A 64 -10.83 11.34 -11.05
N PHE A 65 -10.67 11.78 -9.80
CA PHE A 65 -9.38 11.76 -9.12
C PHE A 65 -8.87 10.33 -8.95
N ASN A 66 -9.74 9.38 -8.63
CA ASN A 66 -9.34 7.98 -8.48
C ASN A 66 -8.76 7.44 -9.79
N GLU A 67 -9.38 7.69 -10.95
CA GLU A 67 -8.84 7.30 -12.26
C GLU A 67 -7.40 7.81 -12.48
N PHE A 68 -7.12 9.04 -12.08
CA PHE A 68 -5.75 9.59 -12.08
C PHE A 68 -4.85 8.94 -11.01
N PHE A 69 -5.37 8.66 -9.82
CA PHE A 69 -4.60 8.08 -8.73
C PHE A 69 -4.04 6.69 -9.09
N TYR A 70 -4.86 5.86 -9.75
CA TYR A 70 -4.45 4.56 -10.30
C TYR A 70 -4.04 4.64 -11.80
N ARG A 71 -3.64 5.82 -12.29
CA ARG A 71 -3.19 6.03 -13.68
C ARG A 71 -2.26 4.92 -14.18
N ARG A 72 -2.37 4.53 -15.44
CA ARG A 72 -1.41 3.62 -16.09
C ARG A 72 -0.15 4.39 -16.51
N LEU A 73 0.98 3.70 -16.50
CA LEU A 73 2.22 4.19 -17.09
C LEU A 73 2.39 3.63 -18.50
N LYS A 74 3.13 4.34 -19.35
CA LYS A 74 3.48 3.92 -20.69
C LYS A 74 4.27 2.60 -20.66
N PRO A 75 4.07 1.70 -21.65
CA PRO A 75 4.96 0.57 -21.83
C PRO A 75 6.43 1.00 -21.88
N GLY A 76 7.30 0.27 -21.18
CA GLY A 76 8.72 0.59 -21.09
C GLY A 76 9.12 1.63 -20.03
N ALA A 77 8.17 2.30 -19.36
CA ALA A 77 8.49 3.20 -18.25
C ALA A 77 9.15 2.48 -17.05
N ARG A 78 8.88 1.17 -16.91
CA ARG A 78 9.45 0.27 -15.89
C ARG A 78 9.94 -1.01 -16.56
N PRO A 79 11.16 -1.06 -17.11
CA PRO A 79 11.71 -2.28 -17.67
C PRO A 79 11.94 -3.33 -16.57
N VAL A 80 11.53 -4.57 -16.81
CA VAL A 80 11.71 -5.69 -15.89
C VAL A 80 13.13 -6.22 -16.01
N ALA A 81 13.83 -6.34 -14.89
CA ALA A 81 15.18 -6.91 -14.85
C ALA A 81 15.11 -8.45 -14.90
N GLY A 82 15.99 -9.07 -15.69
CA GLY A 82 16.12 -10.53 -15.77
C GLY A 82 14.82 -11.26 -16.18
N PRO A 83 14.13 -10.87 -17.26
CA PRO A 83 12.81 -11.43 -17.62
C PRO A 83 12.81 -12.96 -17.82
N ASP A 84 13.96 -13.53 -18.19
CA ASP A 84 14.14 -14.96 -18.42
C ASP A 84 14.92 -15.66 -17.30
N ASP A 85 15.30 -14.94 -16.24
CA ASP A 85 16.07 -15.49 -15.11
C ASP A 85 15.15 -15.76 -13.90
N PRO A 86 14.82 -17.03 -13.60
CA PRO A 86 13.93 -17.37 -12.49
C PRO A 86 14.56 -17.13 -11.11
N ALA A 87 15.85 -16.80 -11.03
CA ALA A 87 16.52 -16.43 -9.78
C ALA A 87 16.39 -14.93 -9.45
N VAL A 88 15.89 -14.11 -10.38
CA VAL A 88 15.71 -12.67 -10.18
C VAL A 88 14.28 -12.40 -9.72
N VAL A 89 14.15 -11.69 -8.60
CA VAL A 89 12.88 -11.15 -8.09
C VAL A 89 12.91 -9.63 -8.23
N VAL A 90 11.88 -9.04 -8.83
CA VAL A 90 11.79 -7.59 -9.06
C VAL A 90 10.88 -6.90 -8.05
N SER A 91 10.91 -5.57 -8.02
CA SER A 91 10.00 -4.81 -7.16
C SER A 91 8.57 -4.92 -7.66
N ALA A 92 7.64 -5.29 -6.78
CA ALA A 92 6.22 -5.40 -7.09
C ALA A 92 5.52 -4.03 -7.31
N ALA A 93 6.11 -2.94 -6.85
CA ALA A 93 5.53 -1.59 -6.95
C ALA A 93 6.59 -0.48 -6.90
N ASP A 94 6.24 0.69 -7.42
CA ASP A 94 6.94 1.94 -7.13
C ASP A 94 6.67 2.30 -5.66
N CYS A 95 7.69 2.25 -4.81
CA CYS A 95 7.48 2.40 -3.38
C CYS A 95 8.76 2.79 -2.64
N ARG A 96 8.66 2.88 -1.30
CA ARG A 96 9.81 2.71 -0.41
C ARG A 96 9.83 1.27 0.10
N LEU A 97 10.90 0.56 -0.22
CA LEU A 97 11.10 -0.84 0.12
C LEU A 97 11.89 -0.98 1.42
N LEU A 98 11.41 -1.83 2.33
CA LEU A 98 12.17 -2.31 3.49
C LEU A 98 12.24 -3.83 3.41
N VAL A 99 13.44 -4.41 3.52
CA VAL A 99 13.64 -5.86 3.49
C VAL A 99 14.28 -6.32 4.78
N TYR A 100 13.79 -7.43 5.31
CA TYR A 100 14.34 -8.14 6.46
C TYR A 100 14.67 -9.56 6.04
N ASP A 101 15.90 -9.99 6.28
CA ASP A 101 16.37 -11.34 5.94
C ASP A 101 15.51 -12.42 6.60
N VAL A 102 15.09 -12.15 7.84
CA VAL A 102 14.21 -13.00 8.63
C VAL A 102 13.08 -12.13 9.18
N VAL A 103 11.84 -12.58 8.99
CA VAL A 103 10.62 -11.90 9.44
C VAL A 103 10.62 -11.60 10.95
N ASP A 104 11.32 -12.40 11.75
CA ASP A 104 11.46 -12.21 13.19
C ASP A 104 12.17 -10.88 13.51
N ASP A 105 13.11 -10.43 12.67
CA ASP A 105 13.77 -9.14 12.84
C ASP A 105 12.84 -7.97 12.51
N ALA A 106 11.89 -8.16 11.60
CA ALA A 106 10.86 -7.17 11.34
C ALA A 106 9.99 -6.90 12.57
N THR A 107 9.84 -7.88 13.47
CA THR A 107 9.06 -7.72 14.72
C THR A 107 9.79 -6.88 15.78
N ARG A 108 11.09 -6.66 15.64
CA ARG A 108 11.95 -5.99 16.63
C ARG A 108 12.00 -4.47 16.48
N LEU A 109 11.72 -3.94 15.29
CA LEU A 109 11.95 -2.53 14.92
C LEU A 109 10.73 -1.59 15.05
N TRP A 110 9.68 -1.97 15.80
CA TRP A 110 8.46 -1.15 15.90
C TRP A 110 8.53 -0.12 17.04
N ILE A 111 8.84 1.13 16.68
CA ILE A 111 8.68 2.30 17.56
C ILE A 111 7.17 2.47 17.87
N LYS A 112 6.82 2.54 19.17
CA LYS A 112 5.45 2.66 19.73
C LYS A 112 4.63 1.35 19.87
N GLY A 113 5.29 0.22 20.11
CA GLY A 113 4.75 -0.81 21.03
C GLY A 113 3.60 -1.68 20.51
N CYS A 114 3.67 -2.10 19.24
CA CYS A 114 2.85 -3.20 18.72
C CYS A 114 3.76 -4.28 18.15
N ASN A 115 3.65 -5.51 18.65
CA ASN A 115 4.31 -6.65 18.04
C ASN A 115 3.54 -7.02 16.77
N PHE A 116 4.16 -6.83 15.61
CA PHE A 116 3.72 -7.44 14.36
C PHE A 116 3.98 -8.96 14.44
N SER A 117 3.06 -9.78 13.94
CA SER A 117 3.28 -11.22 13.77
C SER A 117 2.60 -11.68 12.48
N ILE A 118 3.20 -12.68 11.83
CA ILE A 118 2.62 -13.26 10.61
C ILE A 118 1.26 -13.91 10.89
N ALA A 119 1.09 -14.56 12.04
CA ALA A 119 -0.21 -15.09 12.46
C ALA A 119 -1.28 -14.00 12.59
N GLY A 120 -0.91 -12.83 13.14
CA GLY A 120 -1.82 -11.69 13.23
C GLY A 120 -2.14 -11.06 11.87
N LEU A 121 -1.17 -11.03 10.94
CA LEU A 121 -1.37 -10.52 9.58
C LEU A 121 -2.30 -11.42 8.76
N LEU A 122 -2.14 -12.74 8.88
CA LEU A 122 -2.90 -13.74 8.13
C LEU A 122 -4.27 -14.07 8.75
N ASP A 123 -4.62 -13.44 9.88
CA ASP A 123 -5.77 -13.81 10.73
C ASP A 123 -5.82 -15.33 11.00
N ASP A 124 -4.63 -15.92 11.20
CA ASP A 124 -4.43 -17.37 11.33
C ASP A 124 -4.86 -17.82 12.73
N ARG A 125 -6.16 -18.11 12.88
CA ARG A 125 -6.80 -18.45 14.15
C ARG A 125 -6.92 -19.96 14.39
N SER A 126 -6.57 -20.79 13.42
CA SER A 126 -6.78 -22.24 13.49
C SER A 126 -5.52 -23.00 13.90
N ALA A 127 -5.64 -23.88 14.91
CA ALA A 127 -4.53 -24.62 15.49
C ALA A 127 -3.98 -25.77 14.61
N ASP A 128 -4.74 -26.24 13.61
CA ASP A 128 -4.48 -27.52 12.94
C ASP A 128 -3.54 -27.46 11.71
N ARG A 129 -3.20 -26.25 11.23
CA ARG A 129 -2.18 -26.03 10.17
C ARG A 129 -1.93 -24.53 10.07
N SER A 130 -1.03 -24.01 10.89
CA SER A 130 -0.72 -22.58 10.86
C SER A 130 0.01 -22.25 9.55
N LEU A 131 -0.68 -21.59 8.61
CA LEU A 131 -0.09 -21.00 7.42
C LEU A 131 1.04 -20.04 7.81
N ALA A 132 0.93 -19.36 8.96
CA ALA A 132 2.01 -18.53 9.47
C ALA A 132 3.32 -19.30 9.71
N ALA A 133 3.24 -20.58 10.08
CA ALA A 133 4.42 -21.42 10.29
C ALA A 133 5.19 -21.71 8.99
N THR A 134 4.53 -21.70 7.82
CA THR A 134 5.24 -21.90 6.53
C THR A 134 6.13 -20.70 6.16
N PHE A 135 5.89 -19.54 6.77
CA PHE A 135 6.69 -18.34 6.61
C PHE A 135 7.68 -18.11 7.75
N ALA A 136 7.77 -19.05 8.71
CA ALA A 136 8.71 -18.95 9.81
C ALA A 136 10.14 -18.85 9.27
N ARG A 137 10.89 -17.88 9.80
CA ARG A 137 12.26 -17.54 9.36
C ARG A 137 12.40 -17.13 7.88
N GLY A 138 11.30 -16.89 7.17
CA GLY A 138 11.34 -16.38 5.80
C GLY A 138 11.74 -14.91 5.73
N THR A 139 12.18 -14.47 4.55
CA THR A 139 12.47 -13.06 4.26
C THR A 139 11.17 -12.26 4.11
N LEU A 140 11.15 -11.05 4.68
CA LEU A 140 10.02 -10.14 4.59
C LEU A 140 10.41 -8.89 3.79
N ALA A 141 9.68 -8.62 2.71
CA ALA A 141 9.75 -7.36 1.98
C ALA A 141 8.47 -6.52 2.21
N LEU A 142 8.63 -5.30 2.70
CA LEU A 142 7.56 -4.34 2.94
C LEU A 142 7.61 -3.22 1.89
N PHE A 143 6.57 -3.14 1.08
CA PHE A 143 6.41 -2.14 0.03
C PHE A 143 5.47 -1.04 0.53
N ARG A 144 6.01 0.15 0.84
CA ARG A 144 5.20 1.30 1.28
C ARG A 144 5.02 2.30 0.16
N LEU A 145 3.81 2.37 -0.39
CA LEU A 145 3.44 3.36 -1.40
C LEU A 145 3.04 4.68 -0.74
N ALA A 146 3.64 5.77 -1.19
CA ALA A 146 3.28 7.14 -0.86
C ALA A 146 2.26 7.70 -1.87
N PRO A 147 1.51 8.77 -1.55
CA PRO A 147 0.45 9.27 -2.45
C PRO A 147 0.92 9.55 -3.88
N GLN A 148 2.13 10.07 -4.07
CA GLN A 148 2.71 10.40 -5.37
C GLN A 148 3.08 9.18 -6.24
N ASP A 149 3.29 8.01 -5.62
CA ASP A 149 3.77 6.81 -6.29
C ASP A 149 2.74 6.31 -7.33
N TYR A 150 3.15 5.33 -8.13
CA TYR A 150 2.26 4.62 -9.04
C TYR A 150 1.45 3.56 -8.26
N HIS A 151 0.14 3.79 -8.11
CA HIS A 151 -0.76 2.96 -7.28
C HIS A 151 -1.33 1.75 -8.04
N ARG A 152 -0.45 1.00 -8.71
CA ARG A 152 -0.74 -0.36 -9.18
C ARG A 152 0.41 -1.27 -8.80
N PHE A 153 0.08 -2.50 -8.46
CA PHE A 153 1.05 -3.54 -8.09
C PHE A 153 1.12 -4.59 -9.19
N HIS A 154 2.31 -5.15 -9.37
CA HIS A 154 2.65 -6.17 -10.35
C HIS A 154 3.25 -7.38 -9.63
N ALA A 155 3.29 -8.52 -10.31
CA ALA A 155 3.99 -9.70 -9.79
C ALA A 155 5.50 -9.41 -9.72
N PRO A 156 6.15 -9.69 -8.58
CA PRO A 156 7.60 -9.60 -8.43
C PRO A 156 8.34 -10.74 -9.14
#